data_AF-A0A921LER4-F1
#
_entry.id   AF-A0A921LER4-F1
#
_cell.length_a   1.000
_cell.length_b   1.000
_cell.length_c   1.000
_cell.angle_alpha   90.00
_cell.angle_beta   90.00
_cell.angle_gamma   90.00
#
_symmetry.space_group_name_H-M   'P 1'
#
loop_
_entity.id
_entity.type
_entity.pdbx_description
1 polymer ?
#
loop_
_entity_poly.entity_id
_entity_poly.type
_entity_poly.pdbx_seq_one_letter_code
_entity_poly.pdbx_strand_id
1 'polypeptide(L)' 'LRVIIWKQWKEPSKRQWGLQKLGIGKDLARLTAYCGDRYYWVVTKTCVGRAISKEVLARAGLVSCLDYYNERHALKLC' A
#
# COMPACT_ATOMS: atom_id res chain seq x y z
N LEU A 1 4.82 -2.01 -5.68
CA LEU A 1 4.36 -2.70 -4.44
C LEU A 1 2.86 -2.63 -4.21
N ARG A 2 2.24 -1.45 -4.08
CA ARG A 2 0.78 -1.34 -3.86
C ARG A 2 -0.08 -2.10 -4.90
N VAL A 3 0.31 -2.05 -6.18
CA VAL A 3 -0.35 -2.82 -7.26
C VAL A 3 -0.28 -4.33 -7.00
N ILE A 4 0.86 -4.83 -6.50
CA ILE A 4 1.07 -6.25 -6.22
C ILE A 4 0.17 -6.68 -5.06
N ILE A 5 0.16 -5.90 -3.96
CA ILE A 5 -0.72 -6.15 -2.81
C ILE A 5 -2.19 -6.15 -3.25
N TRP A 6 -2.58 -5.18 -4.07
CA TRP A 6 -3.94 -5.10 -4.61
C TRP A 6 -4.30 -6.30 -5.50
N LYS A 7 -3.35 -6.80 -6.29
CA LYS A 7 -3.52 -8.02 -7.11
C LYS A 7 -3.58 -9.29 -6.27
N GLN A 8 -2.87 -9.36 -5.14
CA GLN A 8 -2.98 -10.48 -4.19
C GLN A 8 -4.41 -10.59 -3.63
N TRP A 9 -5.10 -9.46 -3.45
CA TRP A 9 -6.52 -9.43 -3.15
C TRP A 9 -7.36 -9.60 -4.42
N LYS A 10 -7.37 -10.81 -4.97
CA LYS A 10 -8.12 -11.13 -6.21
C LYS A 10 -9.62 -10.84 -6.08
N GLU A 11 -10.24 -11.32 -4.99
CA GLU A 11 -11.68 -11.20 -4.74
C GLU A 11 -12.07 -9.82 -4.16
N PRO A 12 -13.14 -9.17 -4.64
CA PRO A 12 -13.64 -7.90 -4.10
C PRO A 12 -13.91 -7.94 -2.59
N SER A 13 -14.43 -9.05 -2.07
CA SER A 13 -14.64 -9.24 -0.64
C SER A 13 -13.34 -9.20 0.16
N LYS A 14 -12.24 -9.77 -0.38
CA LYS A 14 -10.91 -9.72 0.24
C LYS A 14 -10.31 -8.32 0.18
N ARG A 15 -10.52 -7.60 -0.93
CA ARG A 15 -10.09 -6.19 -1.06
C ARG A 15 -10.76 -5.33 0.00
N GLN A 16 -12.08 -5.47 0.15
CA GLN A 16 -12.84 -4.73 1.14
C GLN A 16 -12.39 -5.08 2.57
N TRP A 17 -12.22 -6.36 2.88
CA TRP A 17 -11.72 -6.82 4.18
C TRP A 17 -10.33 -6.27 4.50
N GLY A 18 -9.39 -6.32 3.54
CA GLY A 18 -8.04 -5.80 3.70
C GLY A 18 -8.02 -4.30 3.95
N LEU A 19 -8.85 -3.54 3.23
CA LEU A 19 -8.99 -2.10 3.43
C LEU A 19 -9.58 -1.76 4.81
N GLN A 20 -10.58 -2.52 5.28
CA GLN A 20 -11.15 -2.32 6.61
C GLN A 20 -10.14 -2.64 7.72
N LYS A 21 -9.32 -3.68 7.55
CA LYS A 21 -8.22 -4.00 8.47
C LYS A 21 -7.18 -2.89 8.55
N LEU A 22 -6.99 -2.14 7.47
CA LEU A 22 -6.14 -0.95 7.42
C LEU A 22 -6.84 0.32 7.94
N GLY A 23 -8.03 0.21 8.53
CA GLY A 23 -8.76 1.33 9.14
C GLY A 23 -9.60 2.16 8.17
N ILE A 24 -9.80 1.71 6.94
CA ILE A 24 -10.67 2.41 5.99
C ILE A 24 -12.14 2.11 6.29
N GLY A 25 -12.97 3.15 6.32
CA GLY A 25 -14.41 3.05 6.53
C GLY A 25 -15.09 2.10 5.53
N LYS A 26 -16.12 1.38 5.99
CA LYS A 26 -16.79 0.30 5.25
C LYS A 26 -17.27 0.73 3.85
N ASP A 27 -17.86 1.92 3.74
CA ASP A 27 -18.43 2.42 2.49
C ASP A 27 -17.36 2.79 1.47
N LEU A 28 -16.30 3.46 1.92
CA LEU A 28 -15.15 3.80 1.07
C LEU A 28 -14.37 2.56 0.64
N ALA A 29 -14.22 1.59 1.54
CA ALA A 29 -13.60 0.30 1.24
C ALA A 29 -14.41 -0.47 0.19
N ARG A 30 -15.75 -0.47 0.29
CA ARG A 30 -16.65 -1.08 -0.69
C ARG A 30 -16.51 -0.40 -2.05
N LEU A 31 -16.60 0.93 -2.12
CA LEU A 31 -16.52 1.66 -3.38
C LEU A 31 -15.19 1.39 -4.09
N THR A 32 -14.09 1.32 -3.34
CA THR A 32 -12.75 1.07 -3.88
C THR A 32 -12.54 -0.39 -4.30
N ALA A 33 -13.08 -1.36 -3.56
CA ALA A 33 -12.96 -2.78 -3.87
C ALA A 33 -13.58 -3.17 -5.23
N TYR A 34 -14.69 -2.50 -5.61
CA TYR A 34 -15.45 -2.76 -6.82
C TYR A 34 -15.09 -1.82 -7.99
N CYS A 35 -13.96 -1.11 -7.93
CA CYS A 35 -13.56 -0.13 -8.94
C CYS A 35 -13.07 -0.75 -10.28
N GLY A 36 -13.11 -2.08 -10.41
CA GLY A 36 -12.74 -2.83 -11.63
C GLY A 36 -11.23 -3.02 -11.82
N ASP A 37 -10.80 -3.20 -13.07
CA ASP A 37 -9.40 -3.51 -13.46
C ASP A 37 -8.47 -2.30 -13.56
N ARG A 38 -8.88 -1.16 -13.01
CA ARG A 38 -8.10 0.09 -13.01
C ARG A 38 -7.02 0.08 -11.93
N TYR A 39 -6.13 -0.92 -11.96
CA TYR A 39 -5.17 -1.19 -10.89
C TYR A 39 -4.29 0.00 -10.53
N TYR A 40 -3.68 0.64 -11.55
CA TYR A 40 -2.78 1.77 -11.32
C TYR A 40 -3.51 2.97 -10.73
N TRP A 41 -4.68 3.31 -11.28
CA TRP A 41 -5.50 4.42 -10.81
C TRP A 41 -5.97 4.18 -9.37
N VAL A 42 -6.42 2.96 -9.05
CA VAL A 42 -6.84 2.58 -7.70
C VAL A 42 -5.70 2.79 -6.70
N VAL A 43 -4.52 2.27 -6.95
CA VAL A 43 -3.44 2.35 -5.95
C VAL A 43 -2.81 3.74 -5.81
N THR A 44 -2.99 4.63 -6.79
CA THR A 44 -2.39 5.97 -6.79
C THR A 44 -3.36 7.08 -6.39
N LYS A 45 -4.62 7.00 -6.80
CA LYS A 45 -5.61 8.08 -6.66
C LYS A 45 -6.69 7.83 -5.62
N THR A 46 -6.81 6.61 -5.11
CA THR A 46 -7.85 6.27 -4.12
C THR A 46 -7.29 6.16 -2.70
N CYS A 47 -8.15 5.76 -1.76
CA CYS A 47 -7.78 5.51 -0.37
C CYS A 47 -6.68 4.45 -0.21
N VAL A 48 -6.43 3.59 -1.21
CA VAL A 48 -5.35 2.58 -1.18
C VAL A 48 -3.97 3.22 -1.01
N GLY A 49 -3.71 4.37 -1.63
CA GLY A 49 -2.43 5.07 -1.50
C GLY A 49 -2.16 5.52 -0.07
N ARG A 50 -3.21 5.97 0.63
CA ARG A 50 -3.17 6.38 2.05
C ARG A 50 -3.14 5.18 2.99
N ALA A 51 -3.95 4.16 2.70
CA ALA A 51 -4.05 2.94 3.51
C ALA A 51 -2.73 2.14 3.50
N ILE A 52 -2.04 2.10 2.36
CA ILE A 52 -0.76 1.42 2.19
C ILE A 52 0.33 2.48 2.06
N SER A 53 0.54 3.29 3.10
CA SER A 53 1.57 4.34 3.12
C SER A 53 2.99 3.74 3.19
N LYS A 54 4.02 4.57 3.00
CA LYS A 54 5.41 4.17 3.23
C LYS A 54 5.60 3.70 4.69
N GLU A 55 4.97 4.39 5.66
CA GLU A 55 5.10 4.01 7.08
C GLU A 55 4.46 2.65 7.37
N VAL A 56 3.30 2.36 6.80
CA VAL A 56 2.63 1.06 6.99
C VAL A 56 3.51 -0.08 6.45
N LEU A 57 4.12 0.12 5.29
CA LEU A 57 5.05 -0.86 4.71
C LEU A 57 6.33 -0.99 5.55
N ALA A 58 6.86 0.13 6.06
CA ALA A 58 8.05 0.12 6.91
C ALA A 58 7.80 -0.62 8.23
N ARG A 59 6.62 -0.43 8.85
CA ARG A 59 6.20 -1.20 10.04
C ARG A 59 6.06 -2.69 9.77
N ALA A 60 5.76 -3.08 8.53
CA ALA A 60 5.74 -4.47 8.09
C ALA A 60 7.13 -5.03 7.74
N GLY A 61 8.21 -4.26 7.95
CA GLY A 61 9.59 -4.68 7.70
C GLY A 61 10.14 -4.30 6.32
N LEU A 62 9.40 -3.54 5.50
CA LEU A 62 9.93 -3.07 4.22
C LEU A 62 10.91 -1.91 4.44
N VAL A 63 12.20 -2.18 4.23
CA VAL A 63 13.24 -1.15 4.26
C VAL A 63 13.12 -0.25 3.03
N SER A 64 13.16 1.07 3.28
CA SER A 64 13.22 2.06 2.22
C SER A 64 14.58 2.03 1.54
N CYS A 65 14.61 1.89 0.20
CA CYS A 65 15.86 1.87 -0.55
C CYS A 65 16.68 3.15 -0.38
N LEU A 66 16.01 4.30 -0.26
CA LEU A 66 16.69 5.59 -0.03
C LEU A 66 17.32 5.64 1.36
N ASP A 67 16.60 5.17 2.37
CA ASP A 67 17.06 5.22 3.77
C ASP A 67 18.26 4.28 3.92
N TYR A 68 18.17 3.07 3.32
CA TYR A 68 19.29 2.13 3.19
C TYR A 68 20.50 2.73 2.48
N TYR A 69 20.29 3.42 1.36
CA TYR A 69 21.39 4.06 0.61
C TYR A 69 22.08 5.13 1.45
N ASN A 70 21.31 6.01 2.10
CA ASN A 70 21.84 7.10 2.90
C ASN A 70 22.64 6.60 4.11
N GLU A 71 22.15 5.59 4.82
CA GLU A 71 22.87 4.96 5.94
C GLU A 71 24.22 4.41 5.47
N ARG A 72 24.23 3.67 4.35
CA ARG A 72 25.48 3.08 3.81
C ARG A 72 26.42 4.13 3.22
N HIS A 73 25.90 5.21 2.66
CA HIS A 73 26.71 6.29 2.11
C HIS A 73 27.36 7.12 3.23
N ALA A 74 26.62 7.41 4.31
CA ALA A 74 27.17 8.09 5.47
C ALA A 74 28.34 7.31 6.09
N LEU A 75 28.22 5.98 6.17
CA LEU A 75 29.29 5.10 6.68
C LEU A 75 30.55 5.05 5.82
N LYS A 76 30.50 5.49 4.55
CA LYS A 76 31.69 5.56 3.66
C LYS A 76 32.44 6.88 3.75
N LEU A 77 31.81 7.90 4.34
CA LEU A 77 32.38 9.24 4.51
C LEU A 77 33.03 9.42 5.90
N CYS A 78 32.92 8.42 6.77
CA CYS A 78 33.63 8.29 8.03
C CYS A 78 34.86 7.41 7.86
#